data_AF-A0A834ZVL4-F1
#
_entry.id   AF-A0A834ZVL4-F1
#
_cell.length_a   1.000
_cell.length_b   1.000
_cell.length_c   1.000
_cell.angle_alpha   90.00
_cell.angle_beta   90.00
_cell.angle_gamma   90.00
#
_symmetry.space_group_name_H-M   'P 1'
#
loop_
_entity.id
_entity.type
_entity.pdbx_description
1 polymer ?
#
loop_
_entity_poly.entity_id
_entity_poly.type
_entity_poly.pdbx_seq_one_letter_code
_entity_poly.pdbx_strand_id
1 'polypeptide(L)'
;MASSSSSGLTFKLHPLVIVNISDHYTRVKSQGHPAHASNNGAGATASPPPLPRVFGCVIGIQRGRTVEIFNSFELLYDPSTDSLDRSFLEKKQELYKKVFPNFYILGWYSTGSDAQESDMQIHKAVSLNSVP
;
A
#
# COMPACT_ATOMS: atom_id res chain seq x y z
N MET A 1 15.98 -14.08 -10.11
CA MET A 1 14.91 -14.39 -9.14
C MET A 1 15.38 -15.55 -8.28
N ALA A 2 15.49 -15.37 -6.97
CA ALA A 2 15.88 -16.45 -6.07
C ALA A 2 14.79 -17.54 -6.05
N SER A 3 15.20 -18.80 -6.07
CA SER A 3 14.35 -19.98 -6.11
C SER A 3 13.36 -20.01 -4.94
N SER A 4 12.10 -20.35 -5.24
CA SER A 4 11.00 -20.42 -4.29
C SER A 4 11.24 -21.51 -3.23
N SER A 5 11.59 -21.10 -2.02
CA SER A 5 11.39 -21.91 -0.82
C SER A 5 9.92 -21.77 -0.42
N SER A 6 9.08 -22.78 -0.64
CA SER A 6 7.71 -22.76 -0.15
C SER A 6 7.71 -22.87 1.38
N SER A 7 7.55 -21.74 2.08
CA SER A 7 7.65 -21.63 3.54
C SER A 7 6.55 -22.38 4.32
N GLY A 8 5.67 -23.12 3.64
CA GLY A 8 4.56 -23.84 4.25
C GLY A 8 3.54 -22.93 4.93
N LEU A 9 3.56 -21.63 4.63
CA LEU A 9 2.61 -20.66 5.14
C LEU A 9 1.33 -20.67 4.30
N THR A 10 0.19 -20.61 4.96
CA THR A 10 -1.13 -20.46 4.33
C THR A 10 -1.59 -19.02 4.51
N PHE A 11 -1.90 -18.32 3.42
CA PHE A 11 -2.43 -16.97 3.46
C PHE A 11 -3.93 -16.98 3.18
N LYS A 12 -4.72 -16.38 4.07
CA LYS A 12 -6.14 -16.11 3.84
C LYS A 12 -6.32 -14.61 3.67
N LEU A 13 -6.84 -14.21 2.52
CA LEU A 13 -7.09 -12.81 2.20
C LEU A 13 -8.59 -12.54 2.27
N HIS A 14 -9.01 -11.64 3.16
CA HIS A 14 -10.41 -11.25 3.27
C HIS A 14 -10.81 -10.33 2.10
N PRO A 15 -11.99 -10.50 1.47
CA PRO A 15 -12.40 -9.68 0.32
C PRO A 15 -12.39 -8.17 0.57
N LEU A 16 -12.67 -7.78 1.81
CA LEU A 16 -12.61 -6.37 2.25
C LEU A 16 -11.26 -5.71 1.92
N VAL A 17 -10.15 -6.45 2.03
CA VAL A 17 -8.81 -5.91 1.77
C VAL A 17 -8.67 -5.50 0.30
N ILE A 18 -9.17 -6.33 -0.62
CA ILE A 18 -9.12 -6.05 -2.06
C ILE A 18 -9.99 -4.85 -2.40
N VAL A 19 -11.18 -4.77 -1.80
CA VAL A 19 -12.09 -3.63 -1.97
C VAL A 19 -11.43 -2.34 -1.49
N ASN A 20 -10.84 -2.33 -0.29
CA ASN A 20 -10.15 -1.16 0.25
C ASN A 20 -8.99 -0.69 -0.64
N ILE A 21 -8.18 -1.62 -1.16
CA ILE A 21 -7.05 -1.29 -2.05
C ILE A 21 -7.56 -0.69 -3.36
N SER A 22 -8.60 -1.29 -3.93
CA SER A 22 -9.20 -0.83 -5.20
C SER A 22 -9.83 0.55 -5.06
N ASP A 23 -10.54 0.78 -3.97
CA ASP A 23 -11.15 2.06 -3.60
C ASP A 23 -10.09 3.14 -3.35
N HIS A 24 -9.01 2.82 -2.60
CA HIS A 24 -7.88 3.71 -2.41
C HIS A 24 -7.24 4.14 -3.74
N TYR A 25 -6.94 3.18 -4.62
CA TYR A 25 -6.41 3.47 -5.95
C TYR A 25 -7.36 4.37 -6.77
N THR A 26 -8.66 4.05 -6.75
CA THR A 26 -9.68 4.78 -7.51
C THR A 26 -9.83 6.22 -7.01
N ARG A 27 -9.82 6.45 -5.69
CA ARG A 27 -9.84 7.80 -5.11
C ARG A 27 -8.66 8.63 -5.59
N VAL A 28 -7.44 8.11 -5.47
CA VAL A 28 -6.23 8.85 -5.86
C VAL A 28 -6.23 9.12 -7.36
N LYS A 29 -6.67 8.16 -8.17
CA LYS A 29 -6.84 8.36 -9.62
C LYS A 29 -7.88 9.42 -9.98
N SER A 30 -8.98 9.48 -9.24
CA SER A 30 -10.03 10.49 -9.45
C SER A 30 -9.58 11.89 -9.04
N GLN A 31 -8.81 12.01 -7.95
CA GLN A 31 -8.26 13.27 -7.46
C GLN A 31 -7.08 13.78 -8.31
N GLY A 32 -6.32 12.87 -8.92
CA GLY A 32 -5.19 13.18 -9.80
C GLY A 32 -5.58 13.53 -11.24
N HIS A 33 -6.87 13.58 -11.59
CA HIS A 33 -7.28 14.18 -12.85
C HIS A 33 -7.16 15.71 -12.77
N PRO A 34 -6.55 16.38 -13.77
CA PRO A 34 -6.52 17.83 -13.80
C PRO A 34 -7.96 18.33 -13.94
N ALA A 35 -8.49 18.89 -12.86
CA ALA A 35 -9.53 19.91 -12.98
C ALA A 35 -8.94 21.01 -13.87
N HIS A 36 -9.57 21.27 -15.01
CA HIS A 36 -9.13 22.12 -16.12
C HIS A 36 -8.05 21.56 -17.09
N ALA A 37 -8.46 20.61 -17.94
CA ALA A 37 -8.12 20.75 -19.36
C ALA A 37 -8.95 21.93 -19.93
N SER A 38 -8.40 23.14 -19.83
CA SER A 38 -8.85 24.24 -20.69
C SER A 38 -8.56 23.82 -22.12
N ASN A 39 -9.61 23.66 -22.93
CA ASN A 39 -9.51 23.47 -24.37
C ASN A 39 -8.60 24.56 -24.96
N ASN A 40 -7.39 24.21 -25.38
CA ASN A 40 -6.70 24.92 -26.44
C ASN A 40 -5.97 23.89 -27.29
N GLY A 41 -6.48 23.71 -28.51
CA GLY A 41 -5.96 22.74 -29.47
C GLY A 41 -4.53 23.06 -29.87
N ALA A 42 -3.66 22.07 -29.70
CA ALA A 42 -2.47 21.88 -30.52
C ALA A 42 -2.02 20.43 -30.28
N GLY A 43 -1.84 19.67 -31.37
CA GLY A 43 -1.49 18.26 -31.31
C GLY A 43 -0.21 18.03 -30.51
N ALA A 44 -0.26 17.06 -29.59
CA ALA A 44 0.91 16.47 -28.98
C ALA A 44 0.60 15.00 -28.69
N THR A 45 1.47 14.13 -29.17
CA THR A 45 1.56 12.70 -28.82
C THR A 45 1.84 12.57 -27.32
N ALA A 46 0.80 12.68 -26.50
CA ALA A 46 0.95 12.64 -25.04
C ALA A 46 0.88 11.19 -24.59
N SER A 47 2.01 10.65 -24.14
CA SER A 47 2.04 9.47 -23.29
C SER A 47 0.97 9.61 -22.19
N PRO A 48 0.15 8.58 -21.92
CA PRO A 48 -0.84 8.66 -20.86
C PRO A 48 -0.17 9.12 -19.55
N PRO A 49 -0.82 9.99 -18.75
CA PRO A 49 -0.25 10.40 -17.48
C PRO A 49 0.10 9.16 -16.65
N PRO A 50 1.23 9.17 -15.93
CA PRO A 50 1.65 8.01 -15.16
C PRO A 50 0.54 7.61 -14.20
N LEU A 51 0.22 6.31 -14.18
CA LEU A 51 -0.82 5.79 -13.29
C LEU A 51 -0.43 6.12 -11.84
N PRO A 52 -1.38 6.59 -11.02
CA PRO A 52 -1.09 6.93 -9.63
C PRO A 52 -0.64 5.67 -8.90
N ARG A 53 0.44 5.83 -8.13
CA ARG A 53 0.97 4.77 -7.27
C ARG A 53 0.47 5.01 -5.85
N VAL A 54 -0.23 4.03 -5.29
CA VAL A 54 -0.71 4.10 -3.91
C VAL A 54 -0.05 3.03 -3.05
N PHE A 55 0.12 3.34 -1.77
CA PHE A 55 0.78 2.51 -0.79
C PHE A 55 -0.09 2.32 0.44
N GLY A 56 -0.01 1.17 1.07
CA GLY A 56 -0.70 0.95 2.33
C GLY A 56 -0.21 -0.25 3.10
N CYS A 57 -0.67 -0.38 4.34
CA CYS A 57 -0.40 -1.54 5.18
C CYS A 57 -1.57 -2.52 5.14
N VAL A 58 -1.26 -3.80 5.29
CA VAL A 58 -2.25 -4.85 5.56
C VAL A 58 -2.13 -5.31 7.00
N ILE A 59 -3.27 -5.49 7.65
CA ILE A 59 -3.36 -5.89 9.05
C ILE A 59 -4.19 -7.15 9.23
N GLY A 60 -3.84 -7.91 10.26
CA GLY A 60 -4.56 -9.11 10.62
C GLY A 60 -3.84 -9.88 11.71
N ILE A 61 -3.92 -11.21 11.64
CA ILE A 61 -3.37 -12.10 12.66
C ILE A 61 -2.62 -13.26 12.00
N GLN A 62 -1.64 -13.81 12.70
CA GLN A 62 -1.03 -15.10 12.36
C GLN A 62 -1.33 -16.10 13.46
N ARG A 63 -1.82 -17.27 13.06
CA ARG A 63 -2.06 -18.43 13.93
C ARG A 63 -1.20 -19.58 13.42
N GLY A 64 -0.06 -19.79 14.06
CA GLY A 64 0.94 -20.77 13.62
C GLY A 64 1.45 -20.45 12.21
N ARG A 65 1.14 -21.33 11.25
CA ARG A 65 1.51 -21.16 9.84
C ARG A 65 0.44 -20.49 8.97
N THR A 66 -0.71 -20.14 9.56
CA THR A 66 -1.78 -19.46 8.83
C THR A 66 -1.71 -17.97 9.11
N VAL A 67 -1.60 -17.16 8.06
CA VAL A 67 -1.67 -15.70 8.10
C VAL A 67 -3.03 -15.29 7.56
N GLU A 68 -3.83 -14.62 8.37
CA GLU A 68 -5.17 -14.15 8.00
C GLU A 68 -5.17 -12.63 7.93
N ILE A 69 -5.37 -12.11 6.72
CA ILE A 69 -5.34 -10.67 6.41
C ILE A 69 -6.79 -10.18 6.37
N PHE A 70 -7.16 -9.36 7.35
CA PHE A 70 -8.54 -8.93 7.57
C PHE A 70 -8.86 -7.56 6.99
N ASN A 71 -7.89 -6.64 7.08
CA ASN A 71 -8.12 -5.25 6.73
C ASN A 71 -6.83 -4.60 6.20
N SER A 72 -6.96 -3.39 5.70
CA SER A 72 -5.85 -2.58 5.20
C SER A 72 -6.09 -1.10 5.49
N PHE A 73 -5.01 -0.32 5.48
CA PHE A 73 -5.10 1.14 5.56
C PHE A 73 -4.09 1.79 4.63
N GLU A 74 -4.43 2.96 4.11
CA GLU A 74 -3.58 3.76 3.25
C GLU A 74 -2.42 4.42 4.02
N LEU A 75 -1.29 4.57 3.34
CA LEU A 75 -0.12 5.29 3.82
C LEU A 75 0.11 6.54 2.98
N LEU A 76 0.71 7.55 3.61
CA LEU A 76 1.19 8.73 2.91
C LEU A 76 2.63 8.49 2.46
N TYR A 77 2.82 8.57 1.15
CA TYR A 77 4.11 8.49 0.49
C TYR A 77 4.45 9.87 -0.06
N ASP A 78 5.67 10.34 0.22
CA ASP A 78 6.21 11.59 -0.28
C ASP A 78 7.13 11.32 -1.48
N PRO A 79 6.71 11.66 -2.71
CA PRO A 79 7.53 11.45 -3.91
C PRO A 79 8.82 12.29 -3.93
N SER A 80 8.89 13.37 -3.16
CA SER A 80 10.06 14.25 -3.14
C SER A 80 11.23 13.67 -2.33
N THR A 81 10.91 12.88 -1.30
CA THR A 81 11.88 12.24 -0.41
C THR A 81 11.97 10.72 -0.60
N ASP A 82 11.18 10.16 -1.52
CA ASP A 82 11.04 8.71 -1.77
C ASP A 82 10.75 7.93 -0.46
N SER A 83 9.99 8.56 0.44
CA SER A 83 9.84 8.08 1.82
C SER A 83 8.39 8.05 2.30
N LEU A 84 8.14 7.19 3.28
CA LEU A 84 6.83 7.08 3.95
C LEU A 84 6.79 7.99 5.17
N ASP A 85 5.64 8.64 5.39
CA ASP A 85 5.37 9.39 6.62
C ASP A 85 5.23 8.40 7.80
N ARG A 86 6.31 8.31 8.58
CA ARG A 86 6.39 7.42 9.75
C ARG A 86 5.44 7.85 10.86
N SER A 87 5.31 9.15 11.10
CA SER A 87 4.43 9.67 12.14
C SER A 87 2.96 9.37 11.83
N PHE A 88 2.58 9.44 10.55
CA PHE A 88 1.26 9.02 10.10
C PHE A 88 1.03 7.51 10.28
N LEU A 89 2.01 6.69 9.90
CA LEU A 89 1.97 5.24 10.08
C LEU A 89 1.77 4.85 11.55
N GLU A 90 2.58 5.39 12.46
CA GLU A 90 2.52 5.09 13.90
C GLU A 90 1.18 5.51 14.50
N LYS A 91 0.69 6.71 14.15
CA LYS A 91 -0.62 7.20 14.60
C LYS A 91 -1.76 6.32 14.11
N LYS A 92 -1.74 5.91 12.84
CA LYS A 92 -2.76 4.99 12.29
C LYS A 92 -2.71 3.63 12.97
N GLN A 93 -1.51 3.10 13.18
CA GLN A 93 -1.32 1.84 13.88
C GLN A 93 -1.88 1.89 15.31
N GLU A 94 -1.64 2.97 16.06
CA GLU A 94 -2.18 3.13 17.42
C GLU A 94 -3.72 3.14 17.42
N LEU A 95 -4.34 3.86 16.48
CA LEU A 95 -5.79 3.89 16.33
C LEU A 95 -6.38 2.51 16.01
N TYR A 96 -5.74 1.77 15.09
CA TYR A 96 -6.17 0.41 14.76
C TYR A 96 -6.00 -0.55 15.94
N LYS A 97 -4.91 -0.44 16.72
CA LYS A 97 -4.73 -1.23 17.93
C LYS A 97 -5.80 -0.94 18.99
N LYS A 98 -6.32 0.29 19.09
CA LYS A 98 -7.42 0.61 20.01
C LYS A 98 -8.73 -0.09 19.64
N VAL A 99 -9.00 -0.27 18.35
CA VAL A 99 -10.24 -0.92 17.85
C VAL A 99 -10.07 -2.44 17.72
N PHE A 100 -8.90 -2.89 17.27
CA PHE A 100 -8.55 -4.29 17.04
C PHE A 100 -7.22 -4.64 17.74
N PRO A 101 -7.22 -4.86 19.08
CA PRO A 101 -6.00 -5.08 19.86
C PRO A 101 -5.19 -6.30 19.45
N ASN A 102 -5.87 -7.31 18.89
CA ASN A 102 -5.23 -8.56 18.45
C ASN A 102 -4.61 -8.45 17.05
N PHE A 103 -4.83 -7.35 16.33
CA PHE A 103 -4.35 -7.19 14.97
C PHE A 103 -3.01 -6.46 14.95
N TYR A 104 -2.14 -6.89 14.05
CA TYR A 104 -0.86 -6.26 13.81
C TYR A 104 -0.59 -6.14 12.31
N ILE A 105 0.44 -5.36 11.98
CA ILE A 105 0.85 -5.14 10.59
C ILE A 105 1.52 -6.43 10.09
N LEU A 106 0.88 -7.06 9.11
CA LEU A 106 1.37 -8.29 8.47
C LEU A 106 2.29 -7.98 7.28
N GLY A 107 2.16 -6.78 6.73
CA GLY A 107 2.93 -6.34 5.57
C GLY A 107 2.35 -5.08 4.95
N TRP A 108 2.68 -4.86 3.68
CA TRP A 108 2.28 -3.69 2.93
C TRP A 108 1.89 -4.06 1.49
N TYR A 109 1.17 -3.16 0.82
CA TYR A 109 0.81 -3.26 -0.58
C TYR A 109 1.23 -2.00 -1.33
N SER A 110 1.51 -2.15 -2.62
CA SER A 110 1.60 -1.05 -3.58
C SER A 110 0.81 -1.38 -4.84
N THR A 111 0.38 -0.35 -5.57
CA THR A 111 -0.21 -0.52 -6.89
C THR A 111 0.81 -0.20 -7.97
N GLY A 112 0.97 -1.08 -8.96
CA GLY A 112 1.90 -0.90 -10.07
C GLY A 112 1.99 -2.19 -10.88
N SER A 113 2.60 -2.12 -12.07
CA SER A 113 2.84 -3.31 -12.89
C SER A 113 3.98 -4.15 -12.34
N ASP A 114 5.04 -3.49 -11.89
CA ASP A 114 6.30 -4.12 -11.49
C ASP A 114 6.84 -3.52 -10.19
N ALA A 115 7.64 -4.32 -9.49
CA ALA A 115 8.39 -3.85 -8.34
C ALA A 115 9.47 -2.85 -8.79
N GLN A 116 9.57 -1.73 -8.11
CA GLN A 116 10.58 -0.69 -8.35
C GLN A 116 11.61 -0.66 -7.21
N GLU A 117 12.76 -0.04 -7.46
CA GLU A 117 13.81 0.08 -6.44
C GLU A 117 13.32 0.80 -5.17
N SER A 118 12.41 1.77 -5.31
CA SER A 118 11.74 2.45 -4.18
C SER A 118 10.96 1.47 -3.28
N ASP A 119 10.50 0.34 -3.80
CA ASP A 119 9.80 -0.68 -3.01
C ASP A 119 10.71 -1.33 -1.98
N MET A 120 12.01 -1.42 -2.26
CA MET A 120 12.98 -1.93 -1.30
C MET A 120 13.13 -0.98 -0.11
N GLN A 121 13.11 0.33 -0.37
CA GLN A 121 13.17 1.35 0.68
C GLN A 121 11.91 1.31 1.56
N ILE A 122 10.75 1.20 0.92
CA ILE A 122 9.45 1.06 1.60
C ILE A 122 9.40 -0.21 2.43
N HIS A 123 9.86 -1.34 1.87
CA HIS A 123 9.93 -2.59 2.59
C HIS A 123 10.78 -2.47 3.85
N LYS A 124 11.98 -1.87 3.76
CA LYS A 124 12.84 -1.60 4.92
C LYS A 124 12.14 -0.72 5.95
N ALA A 125 11.46 0.35 5.52
CA ALA A 125 10.77 1.27 6.41
C ALA A 125 9.63 0.59 7.19
N VAL A 126 8.81 -0.23 6.53
CA VAL A 126 7.70 -0.95 7.17
C VAL A 126 8.22 -2.09 8.06
N SER A 127 9.24 -2.82 7.61
CA SER A 127 9.82 -3.93 8.38
C SER A 127 10.52 -3.47 9.66
N LEU A 128 11.17 -2.31 9.65
CA LEU A 128 11.78 -1.73 10.86
C LEU A 128 10.74 -1.37 11.93
N ASN A 129 9.51 -1.03 11.53
CA ASN A 129 8.41 -0.73 12.45
C ASN A 129 7.58 -1.97 12.85
N SER A 130 7.92 -3.15 12.32
CA SER A 130 7.16 -4.40 12.52
C SER A 130 7.77 -5.33 13.57
N VAL A 131 8.82 -4.92 14.29
CA VAL A 131 9.45 -5.70 15.36
C VAL A 131 9.06 -5.09 16.72
N PRO A 132 8.62 -5.90 17.70
CA PRO A 132 8.13 -5.44 19.01
C PRO A 132 9.18 -4.69 19.84
#